data_AF-A0A8S4A1Y4-F1
#
_entry.id   AF-A0A8S4A1Y4-F1
#
_cell.length_a   1.000
_cell.length_b   1.000
_cell.length_c   1.000
_cell.angle_alpha   90.00
_cell.angle_beta   90.00
_cell.angle_gamma   90.00
#
_symmetry.space_group_name_H-M   'P 1'
#
loop_
_entity.id
_entity.type
_entity.pdbx_description
1 polymer ?
#
loop_
_entity_poly.entity_id
_entity_poly.type
_entity_poly.pdbx_seq_one_letter_code
_entity_poly.pdbx_strand_id
1 'polypeptide(L)'
;NTTEESETESCYEDVTLARTASPYLFPCTIIYSIIAAGILYRMYQYVGVKVTQRWPSHTSLTSSNPHGAVSMDCEKANKGLFSGLLVAVFTLIAIATFFVFESRLNYPHTAIKIFFVLEISLILITGSCIMLGMIRFVNLKFLENYLSLDAVLLIISLGGAYIYLSFMLISSASMVEKHGVISILSLAAICVGILESTLQAIFILDGLCRRAENDIQVEAKPGRAIVTFLLVCNLALWVVSMFEIKKTMVVPFHLEFYGILPWNIMLHLCVPLFIYFRFHSAICLSKIWYNAYQKDYSPA
;
A
#
# COMPACT_ATOMS: atom_id res chain seq x y z
N ASN A 1 -6.68 47.11 -48.74
CA ASN A 1 -6.43 47.90 -47.52
C ASN A 1 -7.77 48.27 -46.93
N THR A 2 -8.27 47.64 -45.87
CA THR A 2 -7.57 47.14 -44.67
C THR A 2 -8.48 46.14 -43.94
N THR A 3 -7.96 44.92 -43.75
CA THR A 3 -8.06 44.06 -42.56
C THR A 3 -9.40 43.96 -41.81
N GLU A 4 -10.15 42.89 -42.11
CA GLU A 4 -11.03 42.21 -41.17
C GLU A 4 -10.17 41.49 -40.12
N GLU A 5 -10.13 42.00 -38.89
CA GLU A 5 -9.62 41.27 -37.74
C GLU A 5 -10.74 40.33 -37.25
N SER A 6 -10.63 39.05 -37.59
CA SER A 6 -11.36 37.99 -36.91
C SER A 6 -10.70 37.73 -35.55
N GLU A 7 -11.13 38.44 -34.51
CA GLU A 7 -10.86 38.03 -33.14
C GLU A 7 -11.65 36.74 -32.88
N THR A 8 -11.01 35.59 -33.07
CA THR A 8 -11.49 34.34 -32.49
C THR A 8 -11.33 34.44 -30.98
N GLU A 9 -12.41 34.84 -30.29
CA GLU A 9 -12.53 34.67 -28.83
C GLU A 9 -12.23 33.20 -28.50
N SER A 10 -11.04 32.96 -27.94
CA SER A 10 -10.69 31.69 -27.33
C SER A 10 -11.56 31.55 -26.09
N CYS A 11 -12.54 30.64 -26.12
CA CYS A 11 -13.25 30.22 -24.90
C CYS A 11 -12.21 29.66 -23.92
N TYR A 12 -11.81 30.46 -22.94
CA TYR A 12 -11.16 29.95 -21.74
C TYR A 12 -12.20 29.10 -21.00
N GLU A 13 -12.15 27.78 -21.18
CA GLU A 13 -12.88 26.86 -20.32
C GLU A 13 -12.26 26.98 -18.92
N ASP A 14 -12.96 27.64 -17.98
CA ASP A 14 -12.53 27.71 -16.58
C ASP A 14 -12.52 26.28 -16.01
N VAL A 15 -11.34 25.64 -16.05
CA VAL A 15 -11.14 24.34 -15.46
C VAL A 15 -11.14 24.50 -13.95
N THR A 16 -12.27 24.14 -13.32
CA THR A 16 -12.38 24.19 -11.86
C THR A 16 -11.32 23.29 -11.21
N LEU A 17 -10.83 23.70 -10.02
CA LEU A 17 -9.91 22.89 -9.23
C LEU A 17 -10.46 21.47 -8.99
N ALA A 18 -11.77 21.32 -8.85
CA ALA A 18 -12.45 20.03 -8.71
C ALA A 18 -12.25 19.14 -9.95
N ARG A 19 -12.37 19.69 -11.17
CA ARG A 19 -12.16 18.94 -12.42
C ARG A 19 -10.70 18.49 -12.56
N THR A 20 -9.75 19.35 -12.17
CA THR A 20 -8.31 19.02 -12.13
C THR A 20 -7.97 17.99 -11.06
N ALA A 21 -8.65 18.02 -9.91
CA ALA A 21 -8.43 17.10 -8.80
C ALA A 21 -9.10 15.72 -8.99
N SER A 22 -10.16 15.65 -9.81
CA SER A 22 -10.97 14.44 -10.00
C SER A 22 -10.18 13.16 -10.32
N PRO A 23 -9.16 13.15 -11.21
CA PRO A 23 -8.39 11.95 -11.50
C PRO A 23 -7.60 11.42 -10.28
N TYR A 24 -7.19 12.30 -9.37
CA TYR A 24 -6.45 11.95 -8.16
C TYR A 24 -7.38 11.44 -7.04
N LEU A 25 -8.63 11.91 -7.03
CA LEU A 25 -9.62 11.53 -6.02
C LEU A 25 -10.42 10.28 -6.39
N PHE A 26 -10.46 9.91 -7.67
CA PHE A 26 -11.20 8.75 -8.15
C PHE A 26 -10.84 7.44 -7.41
N PRO A 27 -9.55 7.07 -7.22
CA PRO A 27 -9.19 5.90 -6.42
C PRO A 27 -9.65 5.99 -4.97
N CYS A 28 -9.64 7.19 -4.37
CA CYS A 28 -10.06 7.40 -2.98
C CYS A 28 -11.53 7.04 -2.77
N THR A 29 -12.40 7.37 -3.73
CA THR A 29 -13.84 7.04 -3.65
C THR A 29 -14.08 5.54 -3.65
N ILE A 30 -13.34 4.80 -4.48
CA ILE A 30 -13.46 3.33 -4.53
C ILE A 30 -12.93 2.70 -3.25
N ILE A 31 -11.77 3.15 -2.76
CA ILE A 31 -11.19 2.70 -1.49
C ILE A 31 -12.15 2.98 -0.32
N TYR A 32 -12.74 4.16 -0.25
CA TYR A 32 -13.75 4.52 0.74
C TYR A 32 -14.91 3.52 0.74
N SER A 33 -15.40 3.15 -0.45
CA SER A 33 -16.52 2.23 -0.60
C SER A 33 -16.17 0.82 -0.10
N ILE A 34 -14.96 0.34 -0.40
CA ILE A 34 -14.45 -0.97 0.08
C ILE A 34 -14.30 -0.96 1.61
N ILE A 35 -13.72 0.10 2.17
CA ILE A 35 -13.54 0.24 3.63
C ILE A 35 -14.91 0.28 4.32
N ALA A 36 -15.85 1.09 3.81
CA ALA A 36 -17.20 1.20 4.35
C ALA A 36 -17.92 -0.15 4.34
N ALA A 37 -17.85 -0.89 3.23
CA ALA A 37 -18.41 -2.24 3.13
C ALA A 37 -17.79 -3.21 4.15
N GLY A 38 -16.46 -3.17 4.34
CA GLY A 38 -15.76 -3.98 5.33
C GLY A 38 -16.14 -3.67 6.77
N ILE A 39 -16.28 -2.39 7.11
CA ILE A 39 -16.73 -1.93 8.44
C ILE A 39 -18.18 -2.36 8.69
N LEU A 40 -19.08 -2.12 7.73
CA LEU A 40 -20.48 -2.52 7.84
C LEU A 40 -20.63 -4.03 8.01
N TYR A 41 -19.88 -4.83 7.24
CA TYR A 41 -19.84 -6.28 7.41
C TYR A 41 -19.39 -6.66 8.82
N ARG A 42 -18.32 -6.06 9.36
CA ARG A 42 -17.88 -6.33 10.73
C ARG A 42 -18.93 -5.95 11.76
N MET A 43 -19.51 -4.76 11.65
CA MET A 43 -20.58 -4.32 12.56
C MET A 43 -21.74 -5.30 12.53
N TYR A 44 -22.16 -5.74 11.35
CA TYR A 44 -23.23 -6.72 11.17
C TYR A 44 -22.95 -8.05 11.89
N GLN A 45 -21.72 -8.58 11.85
CA GLN A 45 -21.35 -9.81 12.57
C GLN A 45 -21.49 -9.70 14.09
N TYR A 46 -21.46 -8.48 14.65
CA TYR A 46 -21.63 -8.25 16.09
C TYR A 46 -23.05 -7.85 16.50
N VAL A 47 -23.96 -7.65 15.53
CA VAL A 47 -25.36 -7.35 15.85
C VAL A 47 -26.01 -8.56 16.52
N GLY A 48 -26.57 -8.37 17.72
CA GLY A 48 -27.24 -9.43 18.47
C GLY A 48 -26.31 -10.39 19.23
N VAL A 49 -24.98 -10.24 19.09
CA VAL A 49 -24.02 -11.00 19.91
C VAL A 49 -24.03 -10.44 21.32
N LYS A 50 -24.39 -11.28 22.30
CA LYS A 50 -24.26 -10.93 23.73
C LYS A 50 -22.79 -10.86 24.09
N VAL A 51 -22.22 -9.66 24.11
CA VAL A 51 -20.87 -9.44 24.65
C VAL A 51 -20.95 -9.68 26.15
N THR A 52 -20.34 -10.76 26.63
CA THR A 52 -20.07 -10.95 28.06
C THR A 52 -18.96 -9.97 28.44
N GLN A 53 -19.35 -8.71 28.67
CA GLN A 53 -18.47 -7.71 29.28
C GLN A 53 -18.10 -8.23 30.67
N ARG A 54 -16.89 -8.79 30.80
CA ARG A 54 -16.32 -9.10 32.11
C ARG A 54 -15.85 -7.77 32.69
N TRP A 55 -16.79 -7.03 33.23
CA TRP A 55 -16.50 -5.83 34.02
C TRP A 55 -15.53 -6.26 35.13
N PRO A 56 -14.40 -5.55 35.32
CA PRO A 56 -13.57 -5.79 36.49
C PRO A 56 -14.45 -5.48 37.71
N SER A 57 -14.79 -6.53 38.45
CA SER A 57 -15.45 -6.42 39.75
C SER A 57 -14.63 -5.48 40.62
N HIS A 58 -15.29 -4.44 41.15
CA HIS A 58 -14.71 -3.41 42.01
C HIS A 58 -13.75 -3.97 43.07
N THR A 59 -12.46 -4.03 42.78
CA THR A 59 -11.40 -4.23 43.77
C THR A 59 -10.46 -3.03 43.77
N SER A 60 -10.67 -2.19 44.79
CA SER A 60 -9.82 -1.14 45.38
C SER A 60 -9.26 -0.01 44.48
N LEU A 61 -9.73 1.21 44.77
CA LEU A 61 -9.23 2.53 44.35
C LEU A 61 -7.82 2.88 44.89
N THR A 62 -6.88 1.93 45.00
CA THR A 62 -5.54 2.20 45.55
C THR A 62 -4.38 1.65 44.72
N SER A 63 -4.59 1.31 43.44
CA SER A 63 -3.48 1.09 42.50
C SER A 63 -3.57 2.10 41.35
N SER A 64 -2.64 3.05 41.34
CA SER A 64 -2.50 4.11 40.35
C SER A 64 -1.87 3.61 39.04
N ASN A 65 -2.28 2.46 38.53
CA ASN A 65 -1.92 2.02 37.17
C ASN A 65 -3.19 1.55 36.46
N PRO A 66 -3.65 2.23 35.40
CA PRO A 66 -4.77 1.75 34.62
C PRO A 66 -4.36 0.43 33.97
N HIS A 67 -4.89 -0.70 34.46
CA HIS A 67 -4.88 -1.98 33.76
C HIS A 67 -5.68 -1.83 32.46
N GLY A 68 -5.03 -1.35 31.39
CA GLY A 68 -5.65 -1.12 30.10
C GLY A 68 -5.03 0.03 29.30
N ALA A 69 -4.34 0.97 29.94
CA ALA A 69 -3.49 1.93 29.24
C ALA A 69 -2.10 1.30 29.08
N VAL A 70 -1.99 0.30 28.20
CA VAL A 70 -0.67 -0.16 27.75
C VAL A 70 -0.03 1.03 27.06
N SER A 71 0.98 1.63 27.69
CA SER A 71 1.79 2.67 27.04
C SER A 71 2.31 2.08 25.73
N MET A 72 2.04 2.78 24.62
CA MET A 72 2.63 2.45 23.33
C MET A 72 4.12 2.77 23.39
N ASP A 73 4.89 1.88 23.99
CA ASP A 73 6.33 2.04 24.10
C ASP A 73 6.96 1.76 22.75
N CYS A 74 7.31 2.85 22.04
CA CYS A 74 8.08 2.87 20.80
C CYS A 74 9.55 2.44 20.99
N GLU A 75 9.90 1.98 22.18
CA GLU A 75 11.21 1.40 22.45
C GLU A 75 11.52 0.28 21.44
N LYS A 76 12.74 0.28 20.91
CA LYS A 76 13.22 -0.66 19.87
C LYS A 76 12.58 -0.50 18.48
N ALA A 77 11.70 0.51 18.28
CA ALA A 77 11.15 0.87 16.96
C ALA A 77 11.96 1.99 16.25
N ASN A 78 12.67 2.84 17.01
CA ASN A 78 13.30 4.08 16.52
C ASN A 78 14.19 3.89 15.28
N LYS A 79 15.05 2.86 15.24
CA LYS A 79 15.93 2.61 14.09
C LYS A 79 15.13 2.37 12.80
N GLY A 80 14.05 1.60 12.90
CA GLY A 80 13.15 1.33 11.78
C GLY A 80 12.38 2.58 11.35
N LEU A 81 11.89 3.35 12.32
CA LEU A 81 11.15 4.59 12.08
C LEU A 81 12.00 5.64 11.35
N PHE A 82 13.21 5.93 11.83
CA PHE A 82 14.09 6.93 11.20
C PHE A 82 14.55 6.49 9.81
N SER A 83 14.92 5.22 9.65
CA SER A 83 15.27 4.67 8.33
C SER A 83 14.08 4.75 7.36
N GLY A 84 12.87 4.44 7.83
CA GLY A 84 11.66 4.50 7.02
C GLY A 84 11.30 5.93 6.63
N LEU A 85 11.42 6.88 7.57
CA LEU A 85 11.18 8.30 7.30
C LEU A 85 12.17 8.84 6.26
N LEU A 86 13.44 8.43 6.31
CA LEU A 86 14.42 8.79 5.29
C LEU A 86 14.00 8.30 3.90
N VAL A 87 13.55 7.04 3.79
CA VAL A 87 13.00 6.49 2.53
C VAL A 87 11.79 7.30 2.07
N ALA A 88 10.86 7.62 2.97
CA ALA A 88 9.68 8.42 2.64
C ALA A 88 10.05 9.82 2.11
N VAL A 89 11.04 10.49 2.69
CA VAL A 89 11.55 11.77 2.20
C VAL A 89 12.10 11.63 0.77
N PHE A 90 12.93 10.62 0.50
CA PHE A 90 13.43 10.38 -0.86
C PHE A 90 12.29 10.05 -1.84
N THR A 91 11.29 9.29 -1.41
CA THR A 91 10.09 9.02 -2.21
C THR A 91 9.34 10.31 -2.55
N LEU A 92 9.13 11.20 -1.59
CA LEU A 92 8.47 12.49 -1.84
C LEU A 92 9.26 13.37 -2.80
N ILE A 93 10.59 13.44 -2.65
CA ILE A 93 11.47 14.18 -3.57
C ILE A 93 11.36 13.60 -4.99
N ALA A 94 11.36 12.28 -5.13
CA ALA A 94 11.24 11.62 -6.43
C ALA A 94 9.86 11.85 -7.09
N ILE A 95 8.77 11.82 -6.31
CA ILE A 95 7.43 12.17 -6.80
C ILE A 95 7.37 13.63 -7.25
N ALA A 96 7.91 14.56 -6.45
CA ALA A 96 7.98 15.97 -6.83
C ALA A 96 8.79 16.16 -8.13
N THR A 97 9.91 15.46 -8.25
CA THR A 97 10.76 15.48 -9.44
C THR A 97 9.99 14.97 -10.66
N PHE A 98 9.25 13.86 -10.54
CA PHE A 98 8.38 13.36 -11.61
C PHE A 98 7.43 14.46 -12.15
N PHE A 99 6.72 15.17 -11.26
CA PHE A 99 5.81 16.25 -11.67
C PHE A 99 6.53 17.45 -12.29
N VAL A 100 7.72 17.81 -11.80
CA VAL A 100 8.51 18.89 -12.39
C VAL A 100 8.92 18.52 -13.83
N PHE A 101 9.40 17.31 -14.06
CA PHE A 101 9.80 16.87 -15.40
C PHE A 101 8.61 16.72 -16.36
N GLU A 102 7.47 16.22 -15.86
CA GLU A 102 6.27 16.04 -16.69
C GLU A 102 5.58 17.37 -16.99
N SER A 103 5.23 18.16 -15.97
CA SER A 103 4.36 19.33 -16.14
C SER A 103 5.12 20.63 -16.44
N ARG A 104 6.37 20.79 -15.96
CA ARG A 104 7.10 22.07 -16.08
C ARG A 104 8.18 22.06 -17.14
N LEU A 105 8.97 20.99 -17.19
CA LEU A 105 10.07 20.87 -18.15
C LEU A 105 9.65 20.21 -19.47
N ASN A 106 8.44 19.62 -19.52
CA ASN A 106 7.87 18.94 -20.69
C ASN A 106 8.80 17.84 -21.26
N TYR A 107 9.44 17.07 -20.37
CA TYR A 107 10.27 15.91 -20.71
C TYR A 107 9.61 14.60 -20.20
N PRO A 108 8.51 14.15 -20.83
CA PRO A 108 7.70 13.03 -20.32
C PRO A 108 8.47 11.71 -20.26
N HIS A 109 9.35 11.43 -21.23
CA HIS A 109 10.18 10.22 -21.20
C HIS A 109 11.13 10.16 -20.00
N THR A 110 11.67 11.30 -19.58
CA THR A 110 12.53 11.37 -18.40
C THR A 110 11.71 11.19 -17.12
N ALA A 111 10.53 11.81 -17.05
CA ALA A 111 9.60 11.62 -15.93
C ALA A 111 9.21 10.14 -15.75
N ILE A 112 8.86 9.45 -16.84
CA ILE A 112 8.51 8.03 -16.82
C ILE A 112 9.66 7.17 -16.27
N LYS A 113 10.90 7.42 -16.71
CA LYS A 113 12.08 6.70 -16.21
C LYS A 113 12.27 6.93 -14.71
N ILE A 114 12.15 8.18 -14.23
CA ILE A 114 12.25 8.52 -12.81
C ILE A 114 11.21 7.76 -12.00
N PHE A 115 9.98 7.69 -12.49
CA PHE A 115 8.91 6.96 -11.83
C PHE A 115 9.22 5.46 -11.71
N PHE A 116 9.60 4.81 -12.83
CA PHE A 116 9.95 3.38 -12.79
C PHE A 116 11.16 3.08 -11.89
N VAL A 117 12.19 3.94 -11.90
CA VAL A 117 13.35 3.78 -11.02
C VAL A 117 12.95 3.92 -9.55
N LEU A 118 12.10 4.90 -9.21
CA LEU A 118 11.54 5.04 -7.87
C LEU A 118 10.77 3.79 -7.44
N GLU A 119 9.87 3.32 -8.30
CA GLU A 119 9.01 2.15 -8.06
C GLU A 119 9.87 0.90 -7.81
N ILE A 120 10.79 0.58 -8.72
CA ILE A 120 11.70 -0.58 -8.60
C ILE A 120 12.54 -0.48 -7.32
N SER A 121 13.14 0.68 -7.06
CA SER A 121 14.00 0.87 -5.87
C SER A 121 13.22 0.65 -4.58
N LEU A 122 12.00 1.19 -4.49
CA LEU A 122 11.17 1.08 -3.29
C LEU A 122 10.68 -0.37 -3.08
N ILE A 123 10.31 -1.06 -4.16
CA ILE A 123 9.92 -2.48 -4.11
C ILE A 123 11.12 -3.35 -3.68
N LEU A 124 12.32 -3.14 -4.22
CA LEU A 124 13.52 -3.91 -3.84
C LEU A 124 13.92 -3.70 -2.37
N ILE A 125 13.86 -2.46 -1.89
CA ILE A 125 14.12 -2.13 -0.47
C ILE A 125 13.09 -2.84 0.41
N THR A 126 11.81 -2.76 0.05
CA THR A 126 10.72 -3.39 0.82
C THR A 126 10.84 -4.91 0.80
N GLY A 127 11.06 -5.52 -0.36
CA GLY A 127 11.25 -6.96 -0.55
C GLY A 127 12.43 -7.50 0.28
N SER A 128 13.56 -6.80 0.28
CA SER A 128 14.72 -7.16 1.10
C SER A 128 14.38 -7.15 2.60
N CYS A 129 13.65 -6.14 3.06
CA CYS A 129 13.21 -6.07 4.45
C CYS A 129 12.14 -7.10 4.82
N ILE A 130 11.27 -7.50 3.88
CA ILE A 130 10.32 -8.60 4.07
C ILE A 130 11.08 -9.91 4.31
N MET A 131 12.11 -10.21 3.52
CA MET A 131 12.95 -11.39 3.74
C MET A 131 13.62 -11.39 5.12
N LEU A 132 14.19 -10.25 5.52
CA LEU A 132 14.74 -10.09 6.87
C LEU A 132 13.67 -10.24 7.97
N GLY A 133 12.46 -9.74 7.71
CA GLY A 133 11.30 -9.87 8.58
C GLY A 133 10.92 -11.33 8.80
N MET A 134 10.79 -12.10 7.71
CA MET A 134 10.47 -13.53 7.76
C MET A 134 11.47 -14.29 8.65
N ILE A 135 12.78 -14.08 8.44
CA ILE A 135 13.83 -14.74 9.24
C ILE A 135 13.71 -14.38 10.72
N ARG A 136 13.37 -13.14 11.06
CA ARG A 136 13.22 -12.71 12.46
C ARG A 136 11.95 -13.23 13.12
N PHE A 137 10.88 -13.38 12.35
CA PHE A 137 9.56 -13.79 12.83
C PHE A 137 9.45 -15.31 13.05
N VAL A 138 10.29 -16.13 12.41
CA VAL A 138 10.33 -17.58 12.62
C VAL A 138 10.42 -17.98 14.10
N ASN A 139 11.09 -17.17 14.94
CA ASN A 139 11.28 -17.45 16.36
C ASN A 139 10.04 -17.16 17.24
N LEU A 140 8.99 -16.54 16.69
CA LEU A 140 7.75 -16.27 17.41
C LEU A 140 6.80 -17.47 17.29
N LYS A 141 6.01 -17.71 18.34
CA LYS A 141 5.02 -18.78 18.38
C LYS A 141 3.94 -18.54 17.33
N PHE A 142 3.65 -19.56 16.53
CA PHE A 142 2.52 -19.57 15.60
C PHE A 142 1.24 -19.98 16.33
N LEU A 143 0.19 -19.17 16.19
CA LEU A 143 -1.15 -19.46 16.67
C LEU A 143 -2.05 -19.71 15.47
N GLU A 144 -2.73 -20.85 15.46
CA GLU A 144 -3.74 -21.14 14.45
C GLU A 144 -4.89 -20.14 14.57
N ASN A 145 -4.96 -19.23 13.61
CA ASN A 145 -6.08 -18.31 13.46
C ASN A 145 -6.68 -18.52 12.08
N TYR A 146 -7.73 -19.34 12.02
CA TYR A 146 -8.40 -19.65 10.78
C TYR A 146 -9.17 -18.42 10.28
N LEU A 147 -8.58 -17.75 9.30
CA LEU A 147 -9.26 -16.83 8.36
C LEU A 147 -9.88 -15.56 8.98
N SER A 148 -9.04 -14.70 9.57
CA SER A 148 -9.47 -13.35 9.94
C SER A 148 -9.95 -12.54 8.72
N LEU A 149 -10.90 -11.62 8.90
CA LEU A 149 -11.35 -10.71 7.83
C LEU A 149 -10.16 -9.98 7.16
N ASP A 150 -9.14 -9.64 7.96
CA ASP A 150 -7.95 -8.96 7.46
C ASP A 150 -7.21 -9.81 6.41
N ALA A 151 -7.13 -11.12 6.62
CA ALA A 151 -6.56 -12.06 5.66
C ALA A 151 -7.39 -12.15 4.37
N VAL A 152 -8.73 -12.20 4.49
CA VAL A 152 -9.63 -12.24 3.33
C VAL A 152 -9.50 -10.98 2.48
N LEU A 153 -9.54 -9.80 3.10
CA LEU A 153 -9.39 -8.52 2.41
C LEU A 153 -8.01 -8.38 1.74
N LEU A 154 -6.95 -8.89 2.39
CA LEU A 154 -5.61 -8.91 1.81
C LEU A 154 -5.55 -9.82 0.57
N ILE A 155 -6.14 -11.01 0.61
CA ILE A 155 -6.12 -11.96 -0.51
C ILE A 155 -6.94 -11.43 -1.69
N ILE A 156 -8.13 -10.88 -1.44
CA ILE A 156 -8.99 -10.31 -2.50
C ILE A 156 -8.27 -9.16 -3.20
N SER A 157 -7.66 -8.26 -2.44
CA SER A 157 -6.94 -7.11 -2.99
C SER A 157 -5.67 -7.52 -3.75
N LEU A 158 -4.96 -8.54 -3.26
CA LEU A 158 -3.84 -9.16 -3.97
C LEU A 158 -4.27 -9.79 -5.30
N GLY A 159 -5.45 -10.44 -5.34
CA GLY A 159 -6.01 -10.98 -6.58
C GLY A 159 -6.25 -9.88 -7.62
N GLY A 160 -6.83 -8.75 -7.21
CA GLY A 160 -6.99 -7.58 -8.08
C GLY A 160 -5.65 -7.00 -8.57
N ALA A 161 -4.65 -6.94 -7.69
CA ALA A 161 -3.29 -6.53 -8.04
C ALA A 161 -2.67 -7.47 -9.09
N TYR A 162 -2.82 -8.79 -8.96
CA TYR A 162 -2.29 -9.73 -9.95
C TYR A 162 -2.96 -9.63 -11.30
N ILE A 163 -4.29 -9.43 -11.34
CA ILE A 163 -4.98 -9.21 -12.61
C ILE A 163 -4.42 -7.95 -13.29
N TYR A 164 -4.29 -6.84 -12.56
CA TYR A 164 -3.68 -5.61 -13.07
C TYR A 164 -2.28 -5.84 -13.62
N LEU A 165 -1.39 -6.43 -12.81
CA LEU A 165 0.00 -6.68 -13.17
C LEU A 165 0.14 -7.66 -14.35
N SER A 166 -0.79 -8.61 -14.50
CA SER A 166 -0.79 -9.55 -15.63
C SER A 166 -1.10 -8.86 -16.96
N PHE A 167 -2.08 -7.95 -16.97
CA PHE A 167 -2.37 -7.14 -18.17
C PHE A 167 -1.21 -6.21 -18.52
N MET A 168 -0.62 -5.57 -17.50
CA MET A 168 0.58 -4.76 -17.66
C MET A 168 1.76 -5.60 -18.21
N LEU A 169 1.93 -6.84 -17.74
CA LEU A 169 2.98 -7.74 -18.18
C LEU A 169 2.84 -8.09 -19.67
N ILE A 170 1.64 -8.51 -20.08
CA ILE A 170 1.37 -8.91 -21.47
C ILE A 170 1.62 -7.74 -22.41
N SER A 171 1.02 -6.57 -22.13
CA SER A 171 1.22 -5.38 -22.97
C SER A 171 2.67 -4.89 -22.99
N SER A 172 3.37 -4.90 -21.86
CA SER A 172 4.79 -4.50 -21.80
C SER A 172 5.70 -5.48 -22.54
N ALA A 173 5.39 -6.78 -22.54
CA ALA A 173 6.15 -7.80 -23.27
C ALA A 173 5.95 -7.67 -24.78
N SER A 174 4.71 -7.40 -25.22
CA SER A 174 4.40 -7.23 -26.63
C SER A 174 4.94 -5.94 -27.24
N MET A 175 5.17 -4.90 -26.42
CA MET A 175 5.58 -3.57 -26.88
C MET A 175 7.09 -3.28 -26.77
N VAL A 176 7.92 -4.29 -26.45
CA VAL A 176 9.37 -4.12 -26.26
C VAL A 176 10.06 -3.57 -27.51
N GLU A 177 9.76 -4.12 -28.68
CA GLU A 177 10.39 -3.69 -29.94
C GLU A 177 10.09 -2.22 -30.27
N LYS A 178 8.88 -1.76 -29.91
CA LYS A 178 8.41 -0.41 -30.25
C LYS A 178 8.83 0.66 -29.24
N HIS A 179 8.76 0.36 -27.94
CA HIS A 179 8.95 1.33 -26.86
C HIS A 179 10.28 1.14 -26.09
N GLY A 180 11.05 0.11 -26.44
CA GLY A 180 12.44 -0.09 -26.01
C GLY A 180 12.62 -0.07 -24.49
N VAL A 181 13.48 0.84 -24.01
CA VAL A 181 13.90 0.94 -22.60
C VAL A 181 12.72 1.11 -21.64
N ILE A 182 11.68 1.85 -22.03
CA ILE A 182 10.52 2.09 -21.15
C ILE A 182 9.75 0.78 -20.93
N SER A 183 9.57 -0.01 -21.98
CA SER A 183 8.92 -1.33 -21.89
C SER A 183 9.72 -2.30 -21.02
N ILE A 184 11.06 -2.26 -21.14
CA ILE A 184 11.97 -3.08 -20.30
C ILE A 184 11.87 -2.68 -18.83
N LEU A 185 11.88 -1.38 -18.52
CA LEU A 185 11.70 -0.88 -17.15
C LEU A 185 10.32 -1.28 -16.59
N SER A 186 9.27 -1.18 -17.40
CA SER A 186 7.93 -1.64 -17.04
C SER A 186 7.91 -3.13 -16.70
N LEU A 187 8.48 -3.99 -17.58
CA LEU A 187 8.61 -5.42 -17.33
C LEU A 187 9.38 -5.73 -16.04
N ALA A 188 10.51 -5.06 -15.82
CA ALA A 188 11.29 -5.22 -14.60
C ALA A 188 10.48 -4.85 -13.36
N ALA A 189 9.79 -3.70 -13.37
CA ALA A 189 8.93 -3.26 -12.28
C ALA A 189 7.81 -4.26 -12.00
N ILE A 190 7.15 -4.79 -13.04
CA ILE A 190 6.06 -5.75 -12.92
C ILE A 190 6.55 -7.09 -12.34
N CYS A 191 7.65 -7.65 -12.87
CA CYS A 191 8.18 -8.93 -12.40
C CYS A 191 8.63 -8.85 -10.93
N VAL A 192 9.36 -7.79 -10.57
CA VAL A 192 9.80 -7.57 -9.18
C VAL A 192 8.59 -7.27 -8.28
N GLY A 193 7.60 -6.53 -8.79
CA GLY A 193 6.37 -6.21 -8.07
C GLY A 193 5.49 -7.42 -7.78
N ILE A 194 5.36 -8.38 -8.71
CA ILE A 194 4.65 -9.65 -8.47
C ILE A 194 5.35 -10.45 -7.39
N LEU A 195 6.68 -10.60 -7.49
CA LEU A 195 7.47 -11.35 -6.51
C LEU A 195 7.34 -10.70 -5.12
N GLU A 196 7.55 -9.40 -5.02
CA GLU A 196 7.48 -8.67 -3.75
C GLU A 196 6.08 -8.72 -3.14
N SER A 197 5.02 -8.51 -3.93
CA SER A 197 3.63 -8.58 -3.43
C SER A 197 3.29 -9.97 -2.91
N THR A 198 3.80 -11.03 -3.57
CA THR A 198 3.63 -12.41 -3.12
C THR A 198 4.32 -12.63 -1.77
N LEU A 199 5.60 -12.28 -1.68
CA LEU A 199 6.40 -12.46 -0.46
C LEU A 199 5.84 -11.62 0.69
N GLN A 200 5.37 -10.41 0.39
CA GLN A 200 4.72 -9.54 1.35
C GLN A 200 3.44 -10.15 1.89
N ALA A 201 2.56 -10.66 1.02
CA ALA A 201 1.31 -11.27 1.44
C ALA A 201 1.58 -12.49 2.34
N ILE A 202 2.55 -13.34 1.99
CA ILE A 202 2.97 -14.48 2.81
C ILE A 202 3.44 -14.00 4.19
N PHE A 203 4.35 -13.02 4.23
CA PHE A 203 4.87 -12.48 5.50
C PHE A 203 3.77 -11.89 6.37
N ILE A 204 2.81 -11.17 5.78
CA ILE A 204 1.70 -10.56 6.52
C ILE A 204 0.75 -11.63 7.06
N LEU A 205 0.36 -12.61 6.24
CA LEU A 205 -0.54 -13.68 6.65
C LEU A 205 0.07 -14.51 7.79
N ASP A 206 1.36 -14.86 7.67
CA ASP A 206 2.12 -15.53 8.72
C ASP A 206 2.27 -14.65 9.97
N GLY A 207 2.65 -13.38 9.81
CA GLY A 207 2.86 -12.45 10.91
C GLY A 207 1.60 -12.16 11.71
N LEU A 208 0.41 -12.13 11.08
CA LEU A 208 -0.87 -11.95 11.77
C LEU A 208 -1.17 -13.10 12.76
N CYS A 209 -0.64 -14.29 12.48
CA CYS A 209 -0.77 -15.49 13.30
C CYS A 209 0.33 -15.65 14.36
N ARG A 210 1.36 -14.79 14.37
CA ARG A 210 2.48 -14.92 15.32
C ARG A 210 2.33 -14.10 16.58
N ARG A 211 2.75 -14.65 17.71
CA ARG A 211 2.80 -14.00 19.03
C ARG A 211 4.09 -14.34 19.78
N ALA A 212 4.45 -13.51 20.76
CA ALA A 212 5.57 -13.78 21.65
C ALA A 212 5.25 -14.98 22.53
N GLU A 213 6.19 -15.93 22.61
CA GLU A 213 6.07 -17.14 23.40
C GLU A 213 6.37 -16.88 24.88
N ASN A 214 7.44 -16.13 25.16
CA ASN A 214 8.01 -15.94 26.49
C ASN A 214 8.18 -14.45 26.83
N ASP A 215 8.30 -14.11 28.12
CA ASP A 215 8.55 -12.72 28.58
C ASP A 215 9.79 -12.08 27.95
N ILE A 216 10.83 -12.88 27.72
CA ILE A 216 12.05 -12.44 27.05
C ILE A 216 11.73 -11.90 25.64
N GLN A 217 10.82 -12.54 24.91
CA GLN A 217 10.43 -12.10 23.57
C GLN A 217 9.51 -10.87 23.61
N VAL A 218 8.64 -10.77 24.63
CA VAL A 218 7.79 -9.59 24.87
C VAL A 218 8.64 -8.36 25.12
N GLU A 219 9.70 -8.51 25.92
CA GLU A 219 10.63 -7.42 26.23
C GLU A 219 11.57 -7.12 25.05
N ALA A 220 12.21 -8.15 24.47
CA ALA A 220 13.19 -7.98 23.39
C ALA A 220 12.57 -7.48 22.09
N LYS A 221 11.28 -7.76 21.85
CA LYS A 221 10.51 -7.41 20.64
C LYS A 221 11.27 -7.72 19.33
N PRO A 222 11.62 -9.00 19.07
CA PRO A 222 12.43 -9.36 17.91
C PRO A 222 11.74 -8.94 16.61
N GLY A 223 12.47 -8.22 15.75
CA GLY A 223 11.94 -7.75 14.46
C GLY A 223 11.08 -6.48 14.51
N ARG A 224 10.89 -5.85 15.69
CA ARG A 224 10.05 -4.64 15.84
C ARG A 224 10.47 -3.49 14.93
N ALA A 225 11.78 -3.21 14.87
CA ALA A 225 12.33 -2.18 13.98
C ALA A 225 12.06 -2.50 12.50
N ILE A 226 12.11 -3.77 12.10
CA ILE A 226 11.85 -4.19 10.71
C ILE A 226 10.39 -3.97 10.36
N VAL A 227 9.45 -4.38 11.22
CA VAL A 227 8.01 -4.13 10.99
C VAL A 227 7.71 -2.64 10.96
N THR A 228 8.36 -1.85 11.82
CA THR A 228 8.21 -0.39 11.83
C THR A 228 8.68 0.22 10.52
N PHE A 229 9.86 -0.20 10.02
CA PHE A 229 10.38 0.22 8.72
C PHE A 229 9.44 -0.18 7.57
N LEU A 230 9.01 -1.45 7.54
CA LEU A 230 8.08 -1.97 6.53
C LEU A 230 6.75 -1.24 6.50
N LEU A 231 6.24 -0.80 7.65
CA LEU A 231 5.03 0.01 7.75
C LEU A 231 5.21 1.34 7.00
N VAL A 232 6.32 2.05 7.25
CA VAL A 232 6.60 3.32 6.56
C VAL A 232 6.83 3.12 5.06
N CYS A 233 7.59 2.08 4.67
CA CYS A 233 7.79 1.75 3.25
C CYS A 233 6.49 1.37 2.54
N ASN A 234 5.56 0.69 3.23
CA ASN A 234 4.23 0.39 2.68
C ASN A 234 3.37 1.63 2.50
N LEU A 235 3.43 2.57 3.43
CA LEU A 235 2.77 3.87 3.25
C LEU A 235 3.37 4.62 2.06
N ALA A 236 4.69 4.58 1.89
CA ALA A 236 5.35 5.16 0.72
C ALA A 236 4.93 4.48 -0.60
N LEU A 237 4.88 3.14 -0.63
CA LEU A 237 4.39 2.37 -1.79
C LEU A 237 2.93 2.71 -2.10
N TRP A 238 2.08 2.80 -1.08
CA TRP A 238 0.68 3.20 -1.23
C TRP A 238 0.57 4.59 -1.84
N VAL A 239 1.34 5.57 -1.36
CA VAL A 239 1.38 6.92 -1.93
C VAL A 239 1.83 6.89 -3.39
N VAL A 240 2.86 6.13 -3.75
CA VAL A 240 3.30 5.96 -5.15
C VAL A 240 2.18 5.35 -6.00
N SER A 241 1.49 4.33 -5.50
CA SER A 241 0.37 3.69 -6.20
C SER A 241 -0.84 4.61 -6.42
N MET A 242 -1.03 5.66 -5.61
CA MET A 242 -2.07 6.67 -5.87
C MET A 242 -1.84 7.40 -7.20
N PHE A 243 -0.60 7.46 -7.68
CA PHE A 243 -0.24 8.09 -8.95
C PHE A 243 -0.24 7.10 -10.12
N GLU A 244 -0.70 5.86 -9.93
CA GLU A 244 -0.70 4.83 -10.98
C GLU A 244 -1.54 5.25 -12.20
N ILE A 245 -2.71 5.87 -11.98
CA ILE A 245 -3.55 6.38 -13.06
C ILE A 245 -2.81 7.47 -13.84
N LYS A 246 -2.10 8.38 -13.15
CA LYS A 246 -1.32 9.42 -13.82
C LYS A 246 -0.16 8.81 -14.62
N LYS A 247 0.51 7.78 -14.08
CA LYS A 247 1.53 7.01 -14.82
C LYS A 247 0.95 6.41 -16.09
N THR A 248 -0.20 5.74 -16.03
CA THR A 248 -0.78 5.08 -17.21
C THR A 248 -1.24 6.07 -18.28
N MET A 249 -1.53 7.32 -17.92
CA MET A 249 -1.81 8.39 -18.90
C MET A 249 -0.56 8.85 -19.64
N VAL A 250 0.61 8.87 -18.99
CA VAL A 250 1.88 9.26 -19.62
C VAL A 250 2.60 8.09 -20.29
N VAL A 251 2.22 6.85 -19.98
CA VAL A 251 2.73 5.62 -20.59
C VAL A 251 1.74 5.10 -21.64
N PRO A 252 1.88 5.45 -22.93
CA PRO A 252 0.81 5.27 -23.91
C PRO A 252 0.63 3.82 -24.38
N PHE A 253 1.63 2.97 -24.23
CA PHE A 253 1.68 1.68 -24.93
C PHE A 253 0.69 0.63 -24.41
N HIS A 254 0.25 0.73 -23.15
CA HIS A 254 -0.79 -0.17 -22.62
C HIS A 254 -2.14 0.09 -23.28
N LEU A 255 -2.49 1.37 -23.43
CA LEU A 255 -3.69 1.82 -24.13
C LEU A 255 -3.59 1.50 -25.62
N GLU A 256 -2.41 1.67 -26.22
CA GLU A 256 -2.16 1.33 -27.62
C GLU A 256 -2.38 -0.17 -27.90
N PHE A 257 -1.95 -1.04 -26.99
CA PHE A 257 -2.07 -2.48 -27.13
C PHE A 257 -3.50 -3.00 -26.94
N TYR A 258 -4.19 -2.56 -25.88
CA TYR A 258 -5.53 -3.07 -25.55
C TYR A 258 -6.69 -2.28 -26.19
N GLY A 259 -6.44 -1.05 -26.62
CA GLY A 259 -7.48 -0.12 -27.01
C GLY A 259 -8.23 0.50 -25.82
N ILE A 260 -9.03 1.52 -26.11
CA ILE A 260 -9.62 2.41 -25.11
C ILE A 260 -10.56 1.67 -24.14
N LEU A 261 -11.50 0.88 -24.65
CA LEU A 261 -12.53 0.28 -23.83
C LEU A 261 -11.98 -0.79 -22.86
N PRO A 262 -11.24 -1.82 -23.31
CA PRO A 262 -10.73 -2.85 -22.40
C PRO A 262 -9.76 -2.28 -21.37
N TRP A 263 -8.89 -1.35 -21.79
CA TRP A 263 -7.93 -0.70 -20.89
C TRP A 263 -8.62 0.11 -19.80
N ASN A 264 -9.64 0.91 -20.17
CA ASN A 264 -10.38 1.69 -19.18
C ASN A 264 -11.14 0.80 -18.19
N ILE A 265 -11.80 -0.27 -18.66
CA ILE A 265 -12.49 -1.22 -17.75
C ILE A 265 -11.48 -1.81 -16.75
N MET A 266 -10.32 -2.26 -17.23
CA MET A 266 -9.27 -2.81 -16.38
C MET A 266 -8.77 -1.77 -15.36
N LEU A 267 -8.59 -0.50 -15.75
CA LEU A 267 -8.12 0.55 -14.84
C LEU A 267 -9.11 0.79 -13.72
N HIS A 268 -10.41 0.88 -14.03
CA HIS A 268 -11.45 1.17 -13.05
C HIS A 268 -11.67 0.01 -12.06
N LEU A 269 -11.47 -1.24 -12.50
CA LEU A 269 -11.68 -2.42 -11.67
C LEU A 269 -10.45 -2.76 -10.82
N CYS A 270 -9.26 -2.77 -11.41
CA CYS A 270 -8.09 -3.41 -10.79
C CYS A 270 -7.13 -2.45 -10.10
N VAL A 271 -6.98 -1.21 -10.59
CA VAL A 271 -6.09 -0.21 -9.94
C VAL A 271 -6.52 0.13 -8.52
N PRO A 272 -7.83 0.30 -8.20
CA PRO A 272 -8.24 0.53 -6.81
C PRO A 272 -7.92 -0.64 -5.89
N LEU A 273 -8.03 -1.89 -6.38
CA LEU A 273 -7.65 -3.07 -5.61
C LEU A 273 -6.14 -3.14 -5.38
N PHE A 274 -5.33 -2.76 -6.38
CA PHE A 274 -3.88 -2.65 -6.25
C PHE A 274 -3.47 -1.60 -5.20
N ILE A 275 -4.09 -0.42 -5.23
CA ILE A 275 -3.85 0.63 -4.24
C ILE A 275 -4.32 0.17 -2.85
N TYR A 276 -5.50 -0.45 -2.78
CA TYR A 276 -6.05 -0.97 -1.54
C TYR A 276 -5.19 -2.09 -0.93
N PHE A 277 -4.56 -2.93 -1.75
CA PHE A 277 -3.61 -3.94 -1.27
C PHE A 277 -2.44 -3.31 -0.50
N ARG A 278 -1.84 -2.22 -1.02
CA ARG A 278 -0.75 -1.50 -0.33
C ARG A 278 -1.24 -0.84 0.96
N PHE A 279 -2.40 -0.19 0.91
CA PHE A 279 -3.03 0.43 2.08
C PHE A 279 -3.34 -0.58 3.18
N HIS A 280 -4.04 -1.65 2.84
CA HIS A 280 -4.46 -2.69 3.79
C HIS A 280 -3.26 -3.47 4.32
N SER A 281 -2.20 -3.65 3.52
CA SER A 281 -0.93 -4.20 3.99
C SER A 281 -0.31 -3.36 5.11
N ALA A 282 -0.35 -2.02 5.01
CA ALA A 282 0.12 -1.14 6.09
C ALA A 282 -0.73 -1.30 7.38
N ILE A 283 -2.04 -1.47 7.24
CA ILE A 283 -2.94 -1.77 8.38
C ILE A 283 -2.59 -3.12 9.01
N CYS A 284 -2.38 -4.17 8.22
CA CYS A 284 -2.01 -5.47 8.74
C CYS A 284 -0.63 -5.43 9.43
N LEU A 285 0.35 -4.69 8.88
CA LEU A 285 1.65 -4.49 9.51
C LEU A 285 1.55 -3.74 10.84
N SER A 286 0.65 -2.76 10.98
CA SER A 286 0.43 -2.08 12.27
C SER A 286 -0.20 -3.02 13.30
N LYS A 287 -1.12 -3.90 12.87
CA LYS A 287 -1.67 -4.97 13.71
C LYS A 287 -0.60 -5.97 14.14
N ILE A 288 0.30 -6.37 13.24
CA ILE A 288 1.45 -7.23 13.57
C ILE A 288 2.35 -6.52 14.59
N TRP A 289 2.70 -5.26 14.34
CA TRP A 289 3.52 -4.46 15.24
C TRP A 289 2.97 -4.43 16.65
N TYR A 290 1.65 -4.29 16.80
CA TYR A 290 0.99 -4.27 18.12
C TYR A 290 0.85 -5.68 18.72
N ASN A 291 0.25 -6.61 17.99
CA ASN A 291 -0.17 -7.91 18.52
C ASN A 291 0.98 -8.90 18.69
N ALA A 292 2.00 -8.88 17.83
CA ALA A 292 3.05 -9.92 17.82
C ALA A 292 3.84 -10.04 19.12
N TYR A 293 3.78 -9.03 20.00
CA TYR A 293 4.49 -9.00 21.28
C TYR A 293 3.56 -8.99 22.49
N GLN A 294 2.28 -9.35 22.29
CA GLN A 294 1.35 -9.63 23.38
C GLN A 294 1.38 -11.14 23.68
N LYS A 295 1.36 -11.49 24.98
CA LYS A 295 1.20 -12.88 25.41
C LYS A 295 -0.20 -13.38 25.08
N ASP A 296 -0.26 -14.59 24.54
CA ASP A 296 -1.51 -15.32 24.45
C ASP A 296 -1.87 -15.86 25.84
N TYR A 297 -2.91 -15.29 26.46
CA TYR A 297 -3.48 -15.77 27.72
C TYR A 297 -4.54 -16.84 27.44
N SER A 298 -4.21 -17.83 26.62
CA SER A 298 -5.06 -19.02 26.51
C SER A 298 -4.68 -19.97 27.65
N PRO A 299 -5.57 -20.23 28.64
CA PRO A 299 -5.29 -21.20 29.69
C PRO A 299 -5.11 -22.57 29.04
N ALA A 300 -3.98 -23.21 29.34
CA ALA A 300 -3.70 -24.60 28.98
C ALA A 300 -4.67 -25.56 29.69
#